data_AF-A0A6M0S2T8-F1
#
_entry.id   AF-A0A6M0S2T8-F1
#
_cell.length_a   1.000
_cell.length_b   1.000
_cell.length_c   1.000
_cell.angle_alpha   90.00
_cell.angle_beta   90.00
_cell.angle_gamma   90.00
#
_symmetry.space_group_name_H-M   'P 1'
#
loop_
_entity.id
_entity.type
_entity.pdbx_description
1 polymer ?
#
loop_
_entity_poly.entity_id
_entity_poly.type
_entity_poly.pdbx_seq_one_letter_code
_entity_poly.pdbx_strand_id
1 'polypeptide(L)'
;MILIVTDILNRNLSYIPLLSVHWNLELLPVIVVLNKVAEHPFDINRRALQQKFPTIREFIQTDCDTEIGINTLRTAIERETNRLEHLRDPFPGSWFEIKKRLSDMAANYISFEKYREICQTDGEPDPSAQNSLAVHLHSLGIALNYRQDSRLRDTHVLNPHWVTNGIYKLLNDHDLTKANGELDINCLNRLLDPKDYPLERHDFLLGLMRKFELCFPFQEDDKRYLIPDLLDKQQPEAASKFELPDCLNFRYEYPILPEGLLPRFIVRTHVLSDHQLRWRTGVILNFEGNQALVKADPQAKSVSISVNGPLSSRRRLLAIIRSDFDRIHSNFKFTPKELVPVPGYPNITVSYKDLLIRESKGRQSFEEVVGDELIDLNVQDLLNGVDIEGSRQRTSDIERRDQTLKLFYSYSHKDESLRNQLETHLKILQRQKLIQPWHERCIIAGTDWAKEIDDNLKRADIILLLISADFIASDYCYEVELKQAMEHHQAGKARVIPIIMRPADWKNTPFSDLQAFPTNATPITSWSDRDEAWLNVETAIREVVEDIKAQRYR
;
A
#
# COMPACT_ATOMS: atom_id res chain seq x y z
N MET A 1 1.84 25.04 -1.68
CA MET A 1 1.91 25.88 -0.45
C MET A 1 1.00 25.25 0.59
N ILE A 2 1.38 25.24 1.87
CA ILE A 2 0.57 24.69 2.96
C ILE A 2 0.29 25.79 4.00
N LEU A 3 -0.97 25.87 4.44
CA LEU A 3 -1.42 26.74 5.52
C LEU A 3 -1.65 25.90 6.78
N ILE A 4 -0.98 26.24 7.87
CA ILE A 4 -1.14 25.56 9.16
C ILE A 4 -1.84 26.50 10.11
N VAL A 5 -3.09 26.20 10.45
CA VAL A 5 -3.88 27.02 11.38
C VAL A 5 -3.79 26.40 12.79
N THR A 6 -3.38 27.20 13.76
CA THR A 6 -3.26 26.81 15.17
C THR A 6 -3.88 27.88 16.06
N ASP A 7 -4.40 27.48 17.21
CA ASP A 7 -4.97 28.37 18.23
C ASP A 7 -4.44 28.02 19.62
N ILE A 8 -4.94 28.72 20.64
CA ILE A 8 -4.49 28.56 22.03
C ILE A 8 -4.76 27.16 22.61
N LEU A 9 -5.72 26.41 22.07
CA LEU A 9 -6.10 25.06 22.51
C LEU A 9 -5.30 23.99 21.76
N ASN A 10 -4.90 24.27 20.51
CA ASN A 10 -4.13 23.37 19.68
C ASN A 10 -2.71 23.93 19.38
N ARG A 11 -2.00 24.33 20.44
CA ARG A 11 -0.62 24.88 20.35
C ARG A 11 0.42 23.86 19.91
N ASN A 12 0.09 22.57 19.97
CA ASN A 12 1.03 21.50 19.70
C ASN A 12 1.19 21.33 18.19
N LEU A 13 2.16 22.05 17.62
CA LEU A 13 2.59 21.92 16.23
C LEU A 13 3.36 20.60 15.96
N SER A 14 3.12 19.57 16.78
CA SER A 14 3.66 18.21 16.64
C SER A 14 3.23 17.53 15.34
N TYR A 15 2.24 18.08 14.63
CA TYR A 15 1.77 17.66 13.31
C TYR A 15 2.56 18.30 12.14
N ILE A 16 3.39 19.32 12.37
CA ILE A 16 4.26 19.86 11.30
C ILE A 16 5.16 18.76 10.71
N PRO A 17 5.77 17.87 11.54
CA PRO A 17 6.40 16.64 11.05
C PRO A 17 5.52 15.77 10.15
N LEU A 18 4.23 15.55 10.48
CA LEU A 18 3.29 14.76 9.68
C LEU A 18 3.05 15.39 8.30
N LEU A 19 2.84 16.71 8.28
CA LEU A 19 2.66 17.47 7.05
C LEU A 19 3.94 17.46 6.21
N SER A 20 5.12 17.51 6.85
CA SER A 20 6.40 17.44 6.13
C SER A 20 6.70 16.10 5.51
N VAL A 21 6.24 15.05 6.19
CA VAL A 21 6.41 13.66 5.80
C VAL A 21 5.44 13.24 4.68
N HIS A 22 4.20 13.74 4.68
CA HIS A 22 3.18 13.33 3.69
C HIS A 22 3.27 14.12 2.37
N TRP A 23 3.62 15.41 2.41
CA TRP A 23 3.38 16.32 1.27
C TRP A 23 4.63 16.86 0.56
N ASN A 24 5.81 16.25 0.79
CA ASN A 24 7.06 16.74 0.19
C ASN A 24 7.35 18.21 0.60
N LEU A 25 7.20 18.54 1.91
CA LEU A 25 7.31 19.94 2.36
C LEU A 25 8.67 20.57 2.14
N GLU A 26 9.75 19.81 1.91
CA GLU A 26 11.07 20.36 1.62
C GLU A 26 11.08 21.33 0.42
N LEU A 27 10.06 21.25 -0.44
CA LEU A 27 9.88 22.13 -1.60
C LEU A 27 8.66 23.08 -1.51
N LEU A 28 7.80 22.93 -0.50
CA LEU A 28 6.56 23.71 -0.41
C LEU A 28 6.64 24.78 0.69
N PRO A 29 6.36 26.06 0.37
CA PRO A 29 6.32 27.11 1.37
C PRO A 29 5.18 26.85 2.37
N VAL A 30 5.50 26.99 3.65
CA VAL A 30 4.55 26.86 4.76
C VAL A 30 4.32 28.23 5.41
N ILE A 31 3.05 28.58 5.59
CA ILE A 31 2.63 29.75 6.38
C ILE A 31 1.91 29.23 7.63
N VAL A 32 2.36 29.65 8.80
CA VAL A 32 1.74 29.27 10.08
C VAL A 32 0.83 30.41 10.52
N VAL A 33 -0.46 30.12 10.63
CA VAL A 33 -1.52 31.04 11.01
C VAL A 33 -1.87 30.82 12.48
N LEU A 34 -1.64 31.83 13.31
CA LEU A 34 -1.99 31.85 14.73
C LEU A 34 -3.38 32.49 14.85
N ASN A 35 -4.43 31.69 14.93
CA ASN A 35 -5.81 32.16 14.87
C ASN A 35 -6.38 32.45 16.27
N LYS A 36 -7.47 33.24 16.33
CA LYS A 36 -8.20 33.66 17.55
C LYS A 36 -7.38 34.51 18.50
N VAL A 37 -6.52 35.37 17.96
CA VAL A 37 -5.63 36.20 18.78
C VAL A 37 -6.36 37.30 19.56
N ALA A 38 -7.57 37.70 19.14
CA ALA A 38 -8.34 38.71 19.84
C ALA A 38 -8.95 38.14 21.14
N GLU A 39 -9.51 36.93 21.08
CA GLU A 39 -10.05 36.24 22.27
C GLU A 39 -8.93 35.75 23.20
N HIS A 40 -7.87 35.19 22.60
CA HIS A 40 -6.86 34.43 23.32
C HIS A 40 -5.47 34.66 22.71
N PRO A 41 -4.78 35.75 23.07
CA PRO A 41 -3.44 36.02 22.57
C PRO A 41 -2.46 34.94 23.06
N PHE A 42 -1.71 34.37 22.13
CA PHE A 42 -0.64 33.41 22.43
C PHE A 42 0.55 33.63 21.49
N ASP A 43 1.71 33.15 21.91
CA ASP A 43 2.93 33.19 21.11
C ASP A 43 3.61 31.83 21.11
N ILE A 44 4.48 31.63 20.12
CA ILE A 44 5.22 30.40 19.89
C ILE A 44 6.68 30.72 19.63
N ASN A 45 7.58 29.77 19.88
CA ASN A 45 9.00 29.96 19.61
C ASN A 45 9.29 29.88 18.09
N ARG A 46 9.05 30.99 17.40
CA ARG A 46 9.15 31.12 15.94
C ARG A 46 10.53 30.75 15.41
N ARG A 47 11.59 31.22 16.10
CA ARG A 47 12.98 30.94 15.71
C ARG A 47 13.32 29.47 15.82
N ALA A 48 12.96 28.81 16.92
CA ALA A 48 13.19 27.37 17.07
C ALA A 48 12.41 26.56 16.03
N LEU A 49 11.18 26.97 15.71
CA LEU A 49 10.37 26.32 14.67
C LEU A 49 10.93 26.53 13.26
N GLN A 50 11.41 27.72 12.92
CA GLN A 50 12.07 27.98 11.62
C GLN A 50 13.41 27.26 11.49
N GLN A 51 14.17 27.14 12.57
CA GLN A 51 15.40 26.35 12.59
C GLN A 51 15.10 24.85 12.36
N LYS A 52 14.04 24.34 13.00
CA LYS A 52 13.62 22.95 12.86
C LYS A 52 12.94 22.66 11.51
N PHE A 53 12.22 23.64 10.96
CA PHE A 53 11.47 23.54 9.70
C PHE A 53 11.75 24.77 8.81
N PRO A 54 12.85 24.75 8.02
CA PRO A 54 13.25 25.89 7.18
C PRO A 54 12.25 26.29 6.09
N THR A 55 11.24 25.44 5.85
CA THR A 55 10.16 25.65 4.86
C THR A 55 9.08 26.60 5.39
N ILE A 56 9.04 26.85 6.70
CA ILE A 56 8.18 27.87 7.31
C ILE A 56 8.69 29.25 6.92
N ARG A 57 7.92 29.95 6.08
CA ARG A 57 8.26 31.26 5.55
C ARG A 57 7.82 32.39 6.47
N GLU A 58 6.65 32.25 7.08
CA GLU A 58 6.04 33.34 7.83
C GLU A 58 5.08 32.82 8.91
N PHE A 59 4.94 33.61 9.98
CA PHE A 59 3.94 33.43 11.03
C PHE A 59 3.00 34.61 11.03
N ILE A 60 1.71 34.37 10.89
CA ILE A 60 0.70 35.42 10.74
C ILE A 60 -0.34 35.23 11.83
N GLN A 61 -0.53 36.26 12.65
CA GLN A 61 -1.59 36.30 13.64
C GLN A 61 -2.89 36.73 12.96
N THR A 62 -3.95 35.96 13.18
CA THR A 62 -5.26 36.22 12.58
C THR A 62 -6.37 36.13 13.60
N ASP A 63 -7.45 36.83 13.29
CA ASP A 63 -8.71 36.71 13.99
C ASP A 63 -9.85 36.88 12.98
N CYS A 64 -10.74 35.90 12.91
CA CYS A 64 -11.79 35.91 11.89
C CYS A 64 -12.87 36.96 12.18
N ASP A 65 -13.22 37.16 13.46
CA ASP A 65 -14.34 38.02 13.85
C ASP A 65 -13.97 39.51 13.75
N THR A 66 -12.73 39.84 14.10
CA THR A 66 -12.19 41.20 14.01
C THR A 66 -11.44 41.47 12.70
N GLU A 67 -11.36 40.46 11.81
CA GLU A 67 -10.62 40.46 10.53
C GLU A 67 -9.12 40.80 10.65
N ILE A 68 -8.56 40.76 11.86
CA ILE A 68 -7.14 41.05 12.10
C ILE A 68 -6.27 40.08 11.28
N GLY A 69 -5.27 40.62 10.59
CA GLY A 69 -4.25 39.83 9.89
C GLY A 69 -4.72 39.08 8.64
N ILE A 70 -6.01 39.11 8.28
CA ILE A 70 -6.55 38.40 7.11
C ILE A 70 -5.98 38.96 5.79
N ASN A 71 -5.88 40.28 5.65
CA ASN A 71 -5.25 40.90 4.47
C ASN A 71 -3.75 40.62 4.39
N THR A 72 -3.06 40.56 5.54
CA THR A 72 -1.65 40.16 5.62
C THR A 72 -1.47 38.72 5.16
N LEU A 73 -2.35 37.82 5.62
CA LEU A 73 -2.38 36.42 5.20
C LEU A 73 -2.59 36.29 3.69
N ARG A 74 -3.56 37.03 3.12
CA ARG A 74 -3.82 37.03 1.67
C ARG A 74 -2.59 37.46 0.89
N THR A 75 -1.96 38.57 1.28
CA THR A 75 -0.74 39.08 0.64
C THR A 75 0.41 38.06 0.69
N ALA A 76 0.57 37.38 1.83
CA ALA A 76 1.59 36.35 2.00
C ALA A 76 1.33 35.13 1.10
N ILE A 77 0.06 34.69 0.99
CA ILE A 77 -0.36 33.62 0.08
C ILE A 77 -0.03 33.98 -1.37
N GLU A 78 -0.40 35.18 -1.82
CA GLU A 78 -0.12 35.65 -3.18
C GLU A 78 1.38 35.70 -3.46
N ARG A 79 2.17 36.22 -2.51
CA ARG A 79 3.63 36.31 -2.61
C ARG A 79 4.29 34.94 -2.76
N GLU A 80 3.93 33.98 -1.90
CA GLU A 80 4.53 32.63 -1.97
C GLU A 80 4.03 31.84 -3.17
N THR A 81 2.78 32.05 -3.59
CA THR A 81 2.24 31.43 -4.82
C THR A 81 3.02 31.91 -6.04
N ASN A 82 3.29 33.22 -6.17
CA ASN A 82 4.05 33.79 -7.29
C ASN A 82 5.51 33.31 -7.41
N ARG A 83 6.07 32.75 -6.33
CA ARG A 83 7.44 32.19 -6.25
C ARG A 83 7.52 30.72 -6.67
N LEU A 84 6.39 30.02 -6.83
CA LEU A 84 6.39 28.64 -7.28
C LEU A 84 6.69 28.59 -8.78
N GLU A 85 7.89 28.12 -9.15
CA GLU A 85 8.37 28.09 -10.54
C GLU A 85 7.46 27.26 -11.46
N HIS A 86 6.90 26.14 -10.96
CA HIS A 86 5.99 25.26 -11.70
C HIS A 86 4.64 25.89 -12.08
N LEU A 87 4.24 27.02 -11.48
CA LEU A 87 3.05 27.77 -11.93
C LEU A 87 3.30 28.50 -13.25
N ARG A 88 4.55 28.58 -13.71
CA ARG A 88 4.96 29.22 -14.98
C ARG A 88 5.24 28.21 -16.08
N ASP A 89 5.07 26.92 -15.81
CA ASP A 89 5.20 25.88 -16.84
C ASP A 89 4.16 26.16 -17.95
N PRO A 90 4.57 26.19 -19.23
CA PRO A 90 3.67 26.53 -20.32
C PRO A 90 2.56 25.49 -20.42
N PHE A 91 1.34 25.91 -20.09
CA PHE A 91 0.14 25.10 -20.17
C PHE A 91 -0.65 25.53 -21.42
N PRO A 92 -1.00 24.61 -22.35
CA PRO A 92 -1.77 24.98 -23.53
C PRO A 92 -3.08 25.70 -23.16
N GLY A 93 -3.40 26.80 -23.86
CA GLY A 93 -4.61 27.57 -23.58
C GLY A 93 -5.90 26.75 -23.70
N SER A 94 -5.96 25.85 -24.69
CA SER A 94 -7.07 24.90 -24.87
C SER A 94 -7.26 23.99 -23.64
N TRP A 95 -6.18 23.52 -23.03
CA TRP A 95 -6.24 22.68 -21.83
C TRP A 95 -6.78 23.44 -20.63
N PHE A 96 -6.54 24.76 -20.54
CA PHE A 96 -7.09 25.59 -19.47
C PHE A 96 -8.61 25.74 -19.59
N GLU A 97 -9.13 25.96 -20.80
CA GLU A 97 -10.58 26.03 -21.05
C GLU A 97 -11.26 24.69 -20.75
N ILE A 98 -10.67 23.57 -21.19
CA ILE A 98 -11.15 22.22 -20.86
C ILE A 98 -11.16 22.00 -19.34
N LYS A 99 -10.07 22.36 -18.65
CA LYS A 99 -9.96 22.27 -17.19
C LYS A 99 -11.09 23.05 -16.50
N LYS A 100 -11.29 24.31 -16.90
CA LYS A 100 -12.30 25.20 -16.33
C LYS A 100 -13.69 24.62 -16.52
N ARG A 101 -14.02 24.20 -17.75
CA ARG A 101 -15.30 23.55 -18.06
C ARG A 101 -15.54 22.31 -17.20
N LEU A 102 -14.55 21.43 -17.05
CA LEU A 102 -14.67 20.23 -16.22
C LEU A 102 -14.86 20.55 -14.74
N SER A 103 -14.25 21.62 -14.24
CA SER A 103 -14.39 22.05 -12.84
C SER A 103 -15.76 22.69 -12.55
N ASP A 104 -16.34 23.37 -13.54
CA ASP A 104 -17.65 24.04 -13.43
C ASP A 104 -18.83 23.10 -13.75
N MET A 105 -18.56 21.86 -14.16
CA MET A 105 -19.61 20.89 -14.50
C MET A 105 -20.40 20.44 -13.27
N ALA A 106 -21.72 20.46 -13.38
CA ALA A 106 -22.62 19.90 -12.37
C ALA A 106 -22.61 18.36 -12.32
N ALA A 107 -22.20 17.70 -13.40
CA ALA A 107 -22.14 16.24 -13.46
C ALA A 107 -20.96 15.72 -12.63
N ASN A 108 -21.23 14.79 -11.71
CA ASN A 108 -20.21 14.19 -10.85
C ASN A 108 -19.28 13.21 -11.58
N TYR A 109 -19.69 12.73 -12.75
CA TYR A 109 -18.94 11.76 -13.53
C TYR A 109 -19.28 11.84 -15.02
N ILE A 110 -18.30 11.56 -15.87
CA ILE A 110 -18.48 11.47 -17.32
C ILE A 110 -17.74 10.25 -17.90
N SER A 111 -18.23 9.75 -19.03
CA SER A 111 -17.53 8.75 -19.82
C SER A 111 -16.28 9.35 -20.47
N PHE A 112 -15.31 8.51 -20.82
CA PHE A 112 -14.11 9.00 -21.50
C PHE A 112 -14.43 9.54 -22.90
N GLU A 113 -15.42 8.97 -23.58
CA GLU A 113 -15.92 9.49 -24.86
C GLU A 113 -16.46 10.91 -24.70
N LYS A 114 -17.27 11.15 -23.67
CA LYS A 114 -17.79 12.49 -23.40
C LYS A 114 -16.68 13.48 -23.06
N TYR A 115 -15.67 13.03 -22.31
CA TYR A 115 -14.45 13.81 -22.08
C TYR A 115 -13.74 14.16 -23.39
N ARG A 116 -13.58 13.21 -24.31
CA ARG A 116 -12.96 13.45 -25.63
C ARG A 116 -13.77 14.43 -26.48
N GLU A 117 -15.09 14.33 -26.47
CA GLU A 117 -15.97 15.30 -27.14
C GLU A 117 -15.75 16.72 -26.60
N ILE A 118 -15.63 16.86 -25.28
CA ILE A 118 -15.34 18.14 -24.63
C ILE A 118 -13.98 18.67 -25.10
N CYS A 119 -12.94 17.83 -25.06
CA CYS A 119 -11.61 18.22 -25.53
C CYS A 119 -11.61 18.66 -27.00
N GLN A 120 -12.28 17.92 -27.88
CA GLN A 120 -12.40 18.28 -29.30
C GLN A 120 -13.11 19.61 -29.50
N THR A 121 -14.20 19.84 -28.75
CA THR A 121 -14.98 21.08 -28.81
C THR A 121 -14.16 22.29 -28.34
N ASP A 122 -13.34 22.08 -27.32
CA ASP A 122 -12.63 23.16 -26.61
C ASP A 122 -11.17 23.29 -27.06
N GLY A 123 -10.85 22.77 -28.26
CA GLY A 123 -9.61 23.08 -28.98
C GLY A 123 -8.46 22.09 -28.79
N GLU A 124 -8.72 20.87 -28.34
CA GLU A 124 -7.74 19.77 -28.30
C GLU A 124 -8.26 18.53 -29.03
N PRO A 125 -8.01 18.39 -30.36
CA PRO A 125 -8.47 17.25 -31.14
C PRO A 125 -7.55 16.03 -31.09
N ASP A 126 -6.29 16.17 -30.65
CA ASP A 126 -5.32 15.08 -30.67
C ASP A 126 -5.60 14.07 -29.54
N PRO A 127 -5.90 12.78 -29.85
CA PRO A 127 -6.19 11.78 -28.84
C PRO A 127 -5.03 11.52 -27.85
N SER A 128 -3.78 11.71 -28.28
CA SER A 128 -2.63 11.54 -27.40
C SER A 128 -2.55 12.67 -26.38
N ALA A 129 -2.66 13.93 -26.83
CA ALA A 129 -2.74 15.10 -25.98
C ALA A 129 -3.92 15.04 -24.99
N GLN A 130 -5.08 14.57 -25.42
CA GLN A 130 -6.24 14.33 -24.55
C GLN A 130 -5.92 13.33 -23.43
N ASN A 131 -5.23 12.22 -23.75
CA ASN A 131 -4.84 11.24 -22.73
C ASN A 131 -3.85 11.88 -21.73
N SER A 132 -2.85 12.62 -22.22
CA SER A 132 -1.90 13.35 -21.37
C SER A 132 -2.61 14.35 -20.46
N LEU A 133 -3.54 15.15 -20.99
CA LEU A 133 -4.33 16.09 -20.21
C LEU A 133 -5.12 15.37 -19.10
N ALA A 134 -5.74 14.23 -19.38
CA ALA A 134 -6.45 13.47 -18.36
C ALA A 134 -5.53 13.00 -17.22
N VAL A 135 -4.28 12.60 -17.53
CA VAL A 135 -3.26 12.26 -16.53
C VAL A 135 -2.86 13.49 -15.70
N HIS A 136 -2.70 14.66 -16.33
CA HIS A 136 -2.40 15.90 -15.63
C HIS A 136 -3.56 16.32 -14.71
N LEU A 137 -4.81 16.27 -15.17
CA LEU A 137 -5.99 16.60 -14.37
C LEU A 137 -6.15 15.66 -13.18
N HIS A 138 -5.85 14.37 -13.35
CA HIS A 138 -5.81 13.39 -12.26
C HIS A 138 -4.72 13.72 -11.24
N SER A 139 -3.50 14.00 -11.70
CA SER A 139 -2.37 14.32 -10.82
C SER A 139 -2.56 15.62 -10.05
N LEU A 140 -3.25 16.60 -10.65
CA LEU A 140 -3.62 17.86 -10.00
C LEU A 140 -4.83 17.72 -9.06
N GLY A 141 -5.47 16.55 -9.01
CA GLY A 141 -6.68 16.32 -8.22
C GLY A 141 -7.88 17.15 -8.68
N ILE A 142 -7.89 17.60 -9.94
CA ILE A 142 -9.00 18.39 -10.52
C ILE A 142 -10.11 17.44 -11.01
N ALA A 143 -9.71 16.35 -11.66
CA ALA A 143 -10.64 15.33 -12.11
C ALA A 143 -9.97 13.96 -12.01
N LEU A 144 -10.57 13.01 -11.31
CA LEU A 144 -9.96 11.71 -11.11
C LEU A 144 -10.21 10.80 -12.31
N ASN A 145 -9.17 10.17 -12.85
CA ASN A 145 -9.26 9.25 -13.97
C ASN A 145 -8.70 7.87 -13.61
N TYR A 146 -9.57 6.86 -13.71
CA TYR A 146 -9.23 5.46 -13.43
C TYR A 146 -9.48 4.54 -14.64
N ARG A 147 -9.48 5.08 -15.87
CA ARG A 147 -9.61 4.33 -17.14
C ARG A 147 -8.78 3.04 -17.19
N GLN A 148 -7.62 3.13 -16.61
CA GLN A 148 -6.57 2.14 -16.60
C GLN A 148 -6.78 1.07 -15.52
N ASP A 149 -7.68 1.27 -14.57
CA ASP A 149 -7.97 0.27 -13.55
C ASP A 149 -9.11 -0.64 -14.01
N SER A 150 -8.82 -1.94 -14.16
CA SER A 150 -9.77 -2.97 -14.60
C SER A 150 -11.04 -3.02 -13.76
N ARG A 151 -10.96 -2.62 -12.48
CA ARG A 151 -12.07 -2.59 -11.53
C ARG A 151 -12.96 -1.35 -11.63
N LEU A 152 -12.50 -0.31 -12.34
CA LEU A 152 -13.12 1.02 -12.37
C LEU A 152 -13.49 1.45 -13.81
N ARG A 153 -13.57 0.48 -14.73
CA ARG A 153 -13.67 0.69 -16.18
C ARG A 153 -14.93 1.42 -16.66
N ASP A 154 -16.00 1.48 -15.88
CA ASP A 154 -17.25 2.07 -16.34
C ASP A 154 -17.36 3.59 -16.07
N THR A 155 -16.38 4.21 -15.40
CA THR A 155 -16.40 5.65 -15.09
C THR A 155 -15.00 6.26 -15.09
N HIS A 156 -14.79 7.24 -15.97
CA HIS A 156 -13.43 7.58 -16.41
C HIS A 156 -12.93 8.95 -16.00
N VAL A 157 -13.82 9.92 -15.75
CA VAL A 157 -13.44 11.24 -15.25
C VAL A 157 -14.46 11.65 -14.19
N LEU A 158 -13.99 11.85 -12.97
CA LEU A 158 -14.82 12.02 -11.78
C LEU A 158 -14.56 13.36 -11.11
N ASN A 159 -15.61 13.94 -10.56
CA ASN A 159 -15.50 15.01 -9.60
C ASN A 159 -14.84 14.48 -8.30
N PRO A 160 -13.65 14.97 -7.91
CA PRO A 160 -12.97 14.55 -6.69
C PRO A 160 -13.83 14.74 -5.45
N HIS A 161 -14.64 15.80 -5.38
CA HIS A 161 -15.52 16.08 -4.24
C HIS A 161 -16.60 15.01 -4.08
N TRP A 162 -17.15 14.50 -5.18
CA TRP A 162 -18.16 13.44 -5.13
C TRP A 162 -17.57 12.16 -4.53
N VAL A 163 -16.36 11.80 -4.95
CA VAL A 163 -15.62 10.64 -4.44
C VAL A 163 -15.31 10.80 -2.95
N THR A 164 -14.68 11.92 -2.57
CA THR A 164 -14.28 12.15 -1.18
C THR A 164 -15.48 12.22 -0.26
N ASN A 165 -16.56 12.90 -0.67
CA ASN A 165 -17.80 12.95 0.11
C ASN A 165 -18.43 11.56 0.29
N GLY A 166 -18.41 10.72 -0.76
CA GLY A 166 -18.97 9.37 -0.69
C GLY A 166 -18.20 8.51 0.31
N ILE A 167 -16.88 8.47 0.18
CA ILE A 167 -16.00 7.71 1.10
C ILE A 167 -16.09 8.29 2.51
N TYR A 168 -16.09 9.62 2.67
CA TYR A 168 -16.18 10.27 3.98
C TYR A 168 -17.50 9.96 4.69
N LYS A 169 -18.63 9.91 3.95
CA LYS A 169 -19.92 9.46 4.53
C LYS A 169 -19.81 8.04 5.08
N LEU A 170 -19.17 7.12 4.37
CA LEU A 170 -18.97 5.74 4.83
C LEU A 170 -18.04 5.66 6.04
N LEU A 171 -16.91 6.37 6.02
CA LEU A 171 -15.91 6.37 7.10
C LEU A 171 -16.39 7.07 8.38
N ASN A 172 -17.47 7.86 8.33
CA ASN A 172 -18.02 8.55 9.49
C ASN A 172 -19.43 8.07 9.85
N ASP A 173 -19.90 6.97 9.26
CA ASP A 173 -21.22 6.44 9.55
C ASP A 173 -21.27 5.78 10.95
N HIS A 174 -22.30 6.14 11.71
CA HIS A 174 -22.48 5.66 13.08
C HIS A 174 -22.93 4.19 13.15
N ASP A 175 -23.75 3.72 12.20
CA ASP A 175 -24.22 2.33 12.20
C ASP A 175 -23.08 1.39 11.81
N LEU A 176 -22.28 1.75 10.80
CA LEU A 176 -21.07 1.01 10.43
C LEU A 176 -20.06 0.96 11.57
N THR A 177 -19.88 2.07 12.30
CA THR A 177 -19.02 2.08 13.49
C THR A 177 -19.52 1.12 14.57
N LYS A 178 -20.83 1.07 14.81
CA LYS A 178 -21.44 0.10 15.75
C LYS A 178 -21.33 -1.35 15.26
N ALA A 179 -21.33 -1.55 13.95
CA ALA A 179 -21.09 -2.83 13.31
C ALA A 179 -19.60 -3.18 13.14
N ASN A 180 -18.69 -2.49 13.86
CA ASN A 180 -17.24 -2.71 13.79
C ASN A 180 -16.65 -2.61 12.37
N GLY A 181 -17.21 -1.74 11.53
CA GLY A 181 -16.75 -1.53 10.16
C GLY A 181 -17.20 -2.61 9.18
N GLU A 182 -18.07 -3.53 9.56
CA GLU A 182 -18.68 -4.47 8.63
C GLU A 182 -19.73 -3.78 7.76
N LEU A 183 -19.52 -3.83 6.46
CA LEU A 183 -20.36 -3.21 5.44
C LEU A 183 -20.93 -4.29 4.51
N ASP A 184 -22.25 -4.41 4.47
CA ASP A 184 -22.97 -5.12 3.41
C ASP A 184 -23.27 -4.15 2.27
N ILE A 185 -22.99 -4.54 1.03
CA ILE A 185 -23.22 -3.71 -0.16
C ILE A 185 -24.67 -3.22 -0.27
N ASN A 186 -25.65 -4.01 0.19
CA ASN A 186 -27.07 -3.66 0.13
C ASN A 186 -27.40 -2.45 1.01
N CYS A 187 -26.60 -2.19 2.05
CA CYS A 187 -26.77 -1.04 2.94
C CYS A 187 -26.34 0.29 2.30
N LEU A 188 -25.56 0.28 1.20
CA LEU A 188 -25.07 1.49 0.58
C LEU A 188 -26.20 2.40 0.06
N ASN A 189 -27.32 1.83 -0.38
CA ASN A 189 -28.52 2.59 -0.77
C ASN A 189 -29.11 3.44 0.36
N ARG A 190 -28.91 3.02 1.60
CA ARG A 190 -29.37 3.75 2.79
C ARG A 190 -28.35 4.81 3.22
N LEU A 191 -27.06 4.50 3.07
CA LEU A 191 -25.95 5.33 3.54
C LEU A 191 -25.60 6.48 2.59
N LEU A 192 -25.81 6.27 1.29
CA LEU A 192 -25.51 7.24 0.25
C LEU A 192 -26.81 7.71 -0.40
N ASP A 193 -26.90 9.01 -0.69
CA ASP A 193 -28.08 9.58 -1.36
C ASP A 193 -28.22 8.95 -2.76
N PRO A 194 -29.33 8.24 -3.07
CA PRO A 194 -29.51 7.59 -4.36
C PRO A 194 -29.47 8.54 -5.57
N LYS A 195 -29.75 9.84 -5.37
CA LYS A 195 -29.67 10.85 -6.44
C LYS A 195 -28.22 11.14 -6.83
N ASP A 196 -27.36 11.28 -5.84
CA ASP A 196 -25.95 11.57 -6.05
C ASP A 196 -25.14 10.28 -6.30
N TYR A 197 -25.52 9.18 -5.66
CA TYR A 197 -24.82 7.89 -5.64
C TYR A 197 -25.76 6.75 -6.06
N PRO A 198 -26.09 6.64 -7.36
CA PRO A 198 -26.96 5.58 -7.86
C PRO A 198 -26.30 4.20 -7.69
N LEU A 199 -27.13 3.15 -7.66
CA LEU A 199 -26.73 1.76 -7.38
C LEU A 199 -25.58 1.26 -8.27
N GLU A 200 -25.61 1.62 -9.56
CA GLU A 200 -24.58 1.27 -10.55
C GLU A 200 -23.18 1.83 -10.21
N ARG A 201 -23.08 2.76 -9.25
CA ARG A 201 -21.82 3.41 -8.85
C ARG A 201 -21.29 2.92 -7.50
N HIS A 202 -22.00 2.02 -6.83
CA HIS A 202 -21.58 1.49 -5.52
C HIS A 202 -20.34 0.63 -5.64
N ASP A 203 -20.31 -0.28 -6.62
CA ASP A 203 -19.14 -1.12 -6.92
C ASP A 203 -17.91 -0.28 -7.27
N PHE A 204 -18.10 0.83 -7.98
CA PHE A 204 -17.04 1.77 -8.30
C PHE A 204 -16.44 2.38 -7.02
N LEU A 205 -17.27 2.89 -6.10
CA LEU A 205 -16.78 3.46 -4.84
C LEU A 205 -16.04 2.43 -3.99
N LEU A 206 -16.58 1.21 -3.89
CA LEU A 206 -15.92 0.12 -3.18
C LEU A 206 -14.60 -0.27 -3.84
N GLY A 207 -14.56 -0.38 -5.17
CA GLY A 207 -13.34 -0.62 -5.94
C GLY A 207 -12.27 0.44 -5.65
N LEU A 208 -12.69 1.69 -5.50
CA LEU A 208 -11.80 2.79 -5.17
C LEU A 208 -11.30 2.74 -3.72
N MET A 209 -12.17 2.45 -2.76
CA MET A 209 -11.78 2.21 -1.37
C MET A 209 -10.76 1.06 -1.26
N ARG A 210 -10.95 -0.03 -2.02
CA ARG A 210 -9.99 -1.14 -2.09
C ARG A 210 -8.67 -0.71 -2.70
N LYS A 211 -8.70 0.12 -3.76
CA LYS A 211 -7.49 0.67 -4.39
C LYS A 211 -6.67 1.51 -3.42
N PHE A 212 -7.32 2.29 -2.57
CA PHE A 212 -6.68 3.09 -1.54
C PHE A 212 -6.41 2.33 -0.23
N GLU A 213 -6.57 1.00 -0.23
CA GLU A 213 -6.36 0.14 0.95
C GLU A 213 -7.20 0.56 2.17
N LEU A 214 -8.43 1.03 1.94
CA LEU A 214 -9.38 1.45 2.98
C LEU A 214 -10.32 0.32 3.40
N CYS A 215 -10.56 -0.66 2.51
CA CYS A 215 -11.41 -1.81 2.78
C CYS A 215 -10.99 -3.06 1.99
N PHE A 216 -11.51 -4.22 2.39
CA PHE A 216 -11.40 -5.49 1.65
C PHE A 216 -12.67 -6.32 1.80
N PRO A 217 -13.00 -7.17 0.82
CA PRO A 217 -14.12 -8.11 0.92
C PRO A 217 -13.79 -9.27 1.86
N PHE A 218 -14.79 -9.85 2.53
CA PHE A 218 -14.62 -11.10 3.28
C PHE A 218 -14.30 -12.26 2.32
N GLN A 219 -13.57 -13.27 2.79
CA GLN A 219 -13.20 -14.41 1.93
C GLN A 219 -14.41 -15.26 1.51
N GLU A 220 -15.42 -15.33 2.38
CA GLU A 220 -16.62 -16.16 2.20
C GLU A 220 -17.74 -15.45 1.44
N ASP A 221 -17.71 -14.12 1.39
CA ASP A 221 -18.79 -13.30 0.85
C ASP A 221 -18.22 -12.03 0.19
N ASP A 222 -18.34 -11.97 -1.14
CA ASP A 222 -17.85 -10.86 -1.97
C ASP A 222 -18.71 -9.60 -1.87
N LYS A 223 -19.89 -9.68 -1.25
CA LYS A 223 -20.80 -8.56 -1.00
C LYS A 223 -20.62 -7.92 0.37
N ARG A 224 -19.84 -8.56 1.25
CA ARG A 224 -19.49 -8.03 2.56
C ARG A 224 -18.06 -7.52 2.56
N TYR A 225 -17.86 -6.35 3.14
CA TYR A 225 -16.59 -5.68 3.26
C TYR A 225 -16.28 -5.36 4.71
N LEU A 226 -14.99 -5.33 5.04
CA LEU A 226 -14.52 -4.76 6.28
C LEU A 226 -13.78 -3.45 6.00
N ILE A 227 -14.12 -2.42 6.77
CA ILE A 227 -13.42 -1.12 6.81
C ILE A 227 -12.62 -1.07 8.12
N PRO A 228 -11.31 -1.37 8.11
CA PRO A 228 -10.55 -1.51 9.36
C PRO A 228 -10.44 -0.24 10.20
N ASP A 229 -10.60 0.93 9.59
CA ASP A 229 -10.54 2.21 10.31
C ASP A 229 -11.74 2.41 11.25
N LEU A 230 -12.85 1.69 11.00
CA LEU A 230 -14.06 1.69 11.81
C LEU A 230 -14.07 0.64 12.91
N LEU A 231 -13.06 -0.25 12.98
CA LEU A 231 -12.94 -1.24 14.04
C LEU A 231 -12.91 -0.58 15.42
N ASP A 232 -13.31 -1.34 16.44
CA ASP A 232 -13.16 -0.95 17.84
C ASP A 232 -11.68 -0.67 18.17
N LYS A 233 -11.45 0.25 19.10
CA LYS A 233 -10.12 0.56 19.64
C LYS A 233 -9.73 -0.39 20.78
N GLN A 234 -10.68 -1.12 21.36
CA GLN A 234 -10.40 -2.03 22.48
C GLN A 234 -9.52 -3.21 22.04
N GLN A 235 -8.44 -3.43 22.78
CA GLN A 235 -7.59 -4.59 22.58
C GLN A 235 -8.31 -5.84 23.12
N PRO A 236 -8.40 -6.92 22.34
CA PRO A 236 -9.03 -8.15 22.80
C PRO A 236 -8.16 -8.90 23.81
N GLU A 237 -8.79 -9.67 24.71
CA GLU A 237 -8.10 -10.48 25.72
C GLU A 237 -7.12 -11.51 25.13
N ALA A 238 -7.39 -12.00 23.92
CA ALA A 238 -6.50 -12.93 23.23
C ALA A 238 -5.10 -12.36 22.98
N ALA A 239 -4.96 -11.04 22.85
CA ALA A 239 -3.66 -10.39 22.72
C ALA A 239 -2.81 -10.54 24.00
N SER A 240 -3.44 -10.70 25.17
CA SER A 240 -2.74 -10.93 26.45
C SER A 240 -2.13 -12.33 26.56
N LYS A 241 -2.49 -13.27 25.66
CA LYS A 241 -1.91 -14.62 25.62
C LYS A 241 -0.50 -14.64 24.99
N PHE A 242 -0.07 -13.54 24.40
CA PHE A 242 1.28 -13.42 23.84
C PHE A 242 2.26 -13.08 24.94
N GLU A 243 2.91 -14.10 25.48
CA GLU A 243 4.01 -13.94 26.43
C GLU A 243 5.25 -13.42 25.69
N LEU A 244 5.51 -12.12 25.81
CA LEU A 244 6.59 -11.44 25.09
C LEU A 244 7.95 -12.14 25.22
N PRO A 245 8.39 -12.64 26.39
CA PRO A 245 9.69 -13.32 26.51
C PRO A 245 9.83 -14.56 25.62
N ASP A 246 8.73 -15.27 25.35
CA ASP A 246 8.71 -16.50 24.56
C ASP A 246 8.48 -16.24 23.07
N CYS A 247 8.19 -15.01 22.69
CA CYS A 247 7.91 -14.61 21.32
C CYS A 247 9.21 -14.19 20.59
N LEU A 248 9.21 -14.36 19.27
CA LEU A 248 10.10 -13.60 18.42
C LEU A 248 9.55 -12.19 18.27
N ASN A 249 10.24 -11.20 18.85
CA ASN A 249 9.78 -9.82 18.88
C ASN A 249 10.54 -8.92 17.89
N PHE A 250 9.84 -7.93 17.36
CA PHE A 250 10.40 -6.88 16.51
C PHE A 250 9.61 -5.59 16.71
N ARG A 251 10.25 -4.43 16.58
CA ARG A 251 9.57 -3.14 16.75
C ARG A 251 9.99 -2.14 15.67
N TYR A 252 9.03 -1.41 15.15
CA TYR A 252 9.25 -0.20 14.37
C TYR A 252 9.03 1.02 15.26
N GLU A 253 9.97 1.96 15.27
CA GLU A 253 9.82 3.27 15.91
C GLU A 253 9.73 4.36 14.85
N TYR A 254 8.77 5.26 15.02
CA TYR A 254 8.43 6.29 14.06
C TYR A 254 8.70 7.68 14.66
N PRO A 255 9.20 8.65 13.87
CA PRO A 255 9.19 10.05 14.28
C PRO A 255 7.79 10.53 14.64
N ILE A 256 6.82 10.04 13.87
CA ILE A 256 5.38 10.15 14.09
C ILE A 256 4.69 8.93 13.47
N LEU A 257 3.76 8.32 14.21
CA LEU A 257 3.00 7.18 13.70
C LEU A 257 1.89 7.69 12.76
N PRO A 258 1.93 7.35 11.45
CA PRO A 258 0.89 7.77 10.52
C PRO A 258 -0.48 7.21 10.88
N GLU A 259 -1.50 8.06 10.83
CA GLU A 259 -2.89 7.63 10.96
C GLU A 259 -3.26 6.69 9.80
N GLY A 260 -4.06 5.67 10.09
CA GLY A 260 -4.41 4.64 9.09
C GLY A 260 -3.32 3.62 8.78
N LEU A 261 -2.12 3.69 9.39
CA LEU A 261 -1.02 2.73 9.13
C LEU A 261 -1.43 1.28 9.46
N LEU A 262 -1.99 1.04 10.64
CA LEU A 262 -2.48 -0.29 11.02
C LEU A 262 -3.72 -0.70 10.22
N PRO A 263 -4.74 0.15 10.02
CA PRO A 263 -5.85 -0.15 9.12
C PRO A 263 -5.40 -0.63 7.74
N ARG A 264 -4.47 0.07 7.08
CA ARG A 264 -3.89 -0.35 5.79
C ARG A 264 -3.16 -1.68 5.90
N PHE A 265 -2.38 -1.87 6.97
CA PHE A 265 -1.72 -3.16 7.23
C PHE A 265 -2.72 -4.31 7.37
N ILE A 266 -3.85 -4.09 8.07
CA ILE A 266 -4.94 -5.07 8.19
C ILE A 266 -5.55 -5.35 6.81
N VAL A 267 -5.79 -4.33 5.99
CA VAL A 267 -6.28 -4.53 4.61
C VAL A 267 -5.32 -5.40 3.80
N ARG A 268 -4.02 -5.17 3.90
CA ARG A 268 -3.02 -5.93 3.14
C ARG A 268 -2.85 -7.37 3.63
N THR A 269 -2.97 -7.58 4.94
CA THR A 269 -2.76 -8.89 5.59
C THR A 269 -4.08 -9.60 5.92
N HIS A 270 -5.21 -9.17 5.36
CA HIS A 270 -6.53 -9.72 5.68
C HIS A 270 -6.61 -11.24 5.50
N VAL A 271 -5.90 -11.77 4.50
CA VAL A 271 -5.84 -13.22 4.23
C VAL A 271 -5.28 -14.00 5.42
N LEU A 272 -4.28 -13.45 6.12
CA LEU A 272 -3.64 -14.08 7.28
C LEU A 272 -4.42 -13.87 8.58
N SER A 273 -5.37 -12.95 8.59
CA SER A 273 -6.21 -12.66 9.75
C SER A 273 -7.64 -13.15 9.57
N ASP A 274 -7.88 -14.06 8.62
CA ASP A 274 -9.23 -14.59 8.42
C ASP A 274 -9.68 -15.37 9.65
N HIS A 275 -10.88 -15.06 10.13
CA HIS A 275 -11.40 -15.49 11.44
C HIS A 275 -10.51 -15.14 12.65
N GLN A 276 -9.52 -14.26 12.50
CA GLN A 276 -8.70 -13.76 13.60
C GLN A 276 -9.24 -12.43 14.14
N LEU A 277 -8.81 -12.11 15.37
CA LEU A 277 -9.21 -10.86 16.02
C LEU A 277 -8.47 -9.67 15.40
N ARG A 278 -9.23 -8.62 15.12
CA ARG A 278 -8.79 -7.35 14.53
C ARG A 278 -9.39 -6.21 15.33
N TRP A 279 -8.59 -5.18 15.60
CA TRP A 279 -9.04 -3.92 16.20
C TRP A 279 -8.25 -2.77 15.56
N ARG A 280 -8.68 -1.54 15.78
CA ARG A 280 -8.15 -0.37 15.05
C ARG A 280 -6.63 -0.20 15.18
N THR A 281 -6.07 -0.63 16.31
CA THR A 281 -4.64 -0.50 16.62
C THR A 281 -3.90 -1.83 16.61
N GLY A 282 -4.50 -2.92 16.14
CA GLY A 282 -3.78 -4.18 16.05
C GLY A 282 -4.55 -5.35 15.45
N VAL A 283 -3.81 -6.42 15.19
CA VAL A 283 -4.33 -7.61 14.53
C VAL A 283 -3.55 -8.83 14.97
N ILE A 284 -4.25 -9.96 15.05
CA ILE A 284 -3.64 -11.28 15.15
C ILE A 284 -3.61 -11.90 13.75
N LEU A 285 -2.44 -12.35 13.33
CA LEU A 285 -2.22 -13.06 12.07
C LEU A 285 -1.90 -14.53 12.37
N ASN A 286 -2.26 -15.43 11.47
CA ASN A 286 -1.91 -16.85 11.51
C ASN A 286 -1.27 -17.25 10.17
N PHE A 287 -0.18 -18.01 10.22
CA PHE A 287 0.49 -18.55 9.03
C PHE A 287 1.34 -19.76 9.38
N GLU A 288 1.15 -20.89 8.67
CA GLU A 288 1.92 -22.14 8.87
C GLU A 288 2.00 -22.55 10.36
N GLY A 289 0.90 -22.43 11.11
CA GLY A 289 0.83 -22.78 12.53
C GLY A 289 1.51 -21.79 13.49
N ASN A 290 2.00 -20.64 13.02
CA ASN A 290 2.48 -19.54 13.85
C ASN A 290 1.40 -18.47 13.99
N GLN A 291 1.31 -17.82 15.15
CA GLN A 291 0.51 -16.61 15.30
C GLN A 291 1.40 -15.40 15.55
N ALA A 292 0.99 -14.24 15.02
CA ALA A 292 1.67 -12.98 15.24
C ALA A 292 0.70 -11.92 15.75
N LEU A 293 1.05 -11.29 16.86
CA LEU A 293 0.42 -10.09 17.36
C LEU A 293 1.13 -8.86 16.78
N VAL A 294 0.42 -8.06 16.00
CA VAL A 294 0.91 -6.77 15.48
C VAL A 294 0.10 -5.65 16.13
N LYS A 295 0.75 -4.72 16.83
CA LYS A 295 0.09 -3.66 17.59
C LYS A 295 0.77 -2.31 17.39
N ALA A 296 -0.02 -1.28 17.13
CA ALA A 296 0.41 0.12 17.18
C ALA A 296 0.23 0.71 18.58
N ASP A 297 1.21 1.53 18.97
CA ASP A 297 1.12 2.45 20.09
C ASP A 297 1.33 3.88 19.57
N PRO A 298 0.25 4.67 19.41
CA PRO A 298 0.34 6.06 18.99
C PRO A 298 1.11 6.96 19.97
N GLN A 299 1.09 6.66 21.27
CA GLN A 299 1.78 7.46 22.29
C GLN A 299 3.28 7.20 22.25
N ALA A 300 3.69 5.94 22.18
CA ALA A 300 5.08 5.54 21.99
C ALA A 300 5.58 5.70 20.55
N LYS A 301 4.69 6.08 19.61
CA LYS A 301 4.96 6.21 18.16
C LYS A 301 5.63 4.95 17.60
N SER A 302 5.12 3.79 17.95
CA SER A 302 5.74 2.52 17.59
C SER A 302 4.73 1.49 17.11
N VAL A 303 5.23 0.48 16.40
CA VAL A 303 4.51 -0.74 16.08
C VAL A 303 5.33 -1.92 16.58
N SER A 304 4.76 -2.74 17.44
CA SER A 304 5.36 -3.97 17.96
C SER A 304 4.80 -5.19 17.22
N ILE A 305 5.67 -6.15 16.94
CA ILE A 305 5.35 -7.45 16.34
C ILE A 305 5.87 -8.52 17.29
N SER A 306 5.02 -9.48 17.66
CA SER A 306 5.37 -10.61 18.53
C SER A 306 4.86 -11.90 17.89
N VAL A 307 5.77 -12.80 17.52
CA VAL A 307 5.45 -14.06 16.84
C VAL A 307 5.68 -15.25 17.76
N ASN A 308 4.65 -16.07 17.97
CA ASN A 308 4.71 -17.34 18.68
C ASN A 308 4.51 -18.53 17.71
N GLY A 309 4.62 -19.76 18.19
CA GLY A 309 4.52 -20.98 17.36
C GLY A 309 5.86 -21.74 17.22
N PRO A 310 6.02 -22.61 16.22
CA PRO A 310 7.24 -23.39 16.02
C PRO A 310 8.47 -22.53 15.69
N LEU A 311 9.57 -22.69 16.46
CA LEU A 311 10.79 -21.87 16.33
C LEU A 311 11.38 -21.83 14.91
N SER A 312 11.27 -22.93 14.16
CA SER A 312 11.79 -23.04 12.79
C SER A 312 11.05 -22.16 11.77
N SER A 313 9.79 -21.79 12.01
CA SER A 313 8.95 -21.07 11.06
C SER A 313 8.51 -19.67 11.50
N ARG A 314 8.68 -19.27 12.78
CA ARG A 314 8.41 -17.89 13.26
C ARG A 314 9.02 -16.79 12.39
N ARG A 315 10.26 -17.02 11.92
CA ARG A 315 11.01 -16.08 11.07
C ARG A 315 10.31 -15.82 9.73
N ARG A 316 9.59 -16.82 9.18
CA ARG A 316 8.84 -16.69 7.93
C ARG A 316 7.66 -15.73 8.10
N LEU A 317 6.88 -15.88 9.16
CA LEU A 317 5.75 -14.98 9.45
C LEU A 317 6.25 -13.55 9.76
N LEU A 318 7.32 -13.40 10.57
CA LEU A 318 7.92 -12.08 10.77
C LEU A 318 8.38 -11.46 9.43
N ALA A 319 8.95 -12.27 8.54
CA ALA A 319 9.38 -11.80 7.23
C ALA A 319 8.20 -11.32 6.37
N ILE A 320 7.09 -12.08 6.32
CA ILE A 320 5.88 -11.65 5.63
C ILE A 320 5.38 -10.30 6.17
N ILE A 321 5.25 -10.18 7.49
CA ILE A 321 4.79 -8.96 8.17
C ILE A 321 5.66 -7.76 7.80
N ARG A 322 6.98 -7.92 7.94
CA ARG A 322 7.94 -6.86 7.60
C ARG A 322 7.81 -6.49 6.11
N SER A 323 7.57 -7.43 5.21
CA SER A 323 7.42 -7.13 3.77
C SER A 323 6.21 -6.25 3.48
N ASP A 324 5.10 -6.46 4.18
CA ASP A 324 3.91 -5.63 4.01
C ASP A 324 4.11 -4.26 4.63
N PHE A 325 4.82 -4.15 5.75
CA PHE A 325 5.26 -2.86 6.28
C PHE A 325 6.18 -2.12 5.31
N ASP A 326 7.18 -2.78 4.72
CA ASP A 326 8.10 -2.17 3.74
C ASP A 326 7.33 -1.54 2.56
N ARG A 327 6.25 -2.19 2.10
CA ARG A 327 5.40 -1.69 1.01
C ARG A 327 4.47 -0.55 1.43
N ILE A 328 4.05 -0.50 2.69
CA ILE A 328 3.36 0.68 3.22
C ILE A 328 4.36 1.83 3.36
N HIS A 329 5.53 1.55 3.94
CA HIS A 329 6.60 2.52 4.19
C HIS A 329 7.21 3.08 2.91
N SER A 330 7.19 2.37 1.78
CA SER A 330 7.65 2.90 0.50
C SER A 330 6.84 4.11 0.02
N ASN A 331 5.62 4.29 0.54
CA ASN A 331 4.81 5.48 0.28
C ASN A 331 5.14 6.65 1.22
N PHE A 332 5.92 6.40 2.27
CA PHE A 332 6.35 7.42 3.22
C PHE A 332 7.70 8.01 2.80
N LYS A 333 7.93 9.27 3.19
CA LYS A 333 9.20 9.97 2.93
C LYS A 333 10.25 9.74 4.01
N PHE A 334 9.91 9.06 5.10
CA PHE A 334 10.86 8.68 6.15
C PHE A 334 10.95 7.16 6.26
N THR A 335 12.06 6.69 6.80
CA THR A 335 12.27 5.28 7.13
C THR A 335 12.14 5.11 8.64
N PRO A 336 11.22 4.26 9.13
CA PRO A 336 11.13 3.98 10.55
C PRO A 336 12.40 3.28 11.05
N LYS A 337 12.72 3.45 12.33
CA LYS A 337 13.81 2.71 12.96
C LYS A 337 13.35 1.29 13.25
N GLU A 338 14.11 0.33 12.77
CA GLU A 338 13.93 -1.09 13.05
C GLU A 338 14.68 -1.47 14.32
N LEU A 339 13.96 -2.06 15.28
CA LEU A 339 14.44 -2.35 16.61
C LEU A 339 14.22 -3.83 16.94
N VAL A 340 15.27 -4.48 17.44
CA VAL A 340 15.28 -5.87 17.89
C VAL A 340 15.34 -5.89 19.41
N PRO A 341 14.35 -6.46 20.10
CA PRO A 341 14.40 -6.59 21.54
C PRO A 341 15.51 -7.54 22.00
N VAL A 342 16.10 -7.22 23.13
CA VAL A 342 17.12 -8.05 23.77
C VAL A 342 16.46 -9.33 24.32
N PRO A 343 17.03 -10.52 24.08
CA PRO A 343 16.54 -11.78 24.63
C PRO A 343 16.37 -11.70 26.16
N GLY A 344 15.22 -12.13 26.67
CA GLY A 344 14.89 -12.04 28.10
C GLY A 344 14.47 -10.64 28.59
N TYR A 345 14.71 -9.59 27.80
CA TYR A 345 14.41 -8.20 28.17
C TYR A 345 13.65 -7.47 27.04
N PRO A 346 12.36 -7.77 26.83
CA PRO A 346 11.59 -7.27 25.67
C PRO A 346 11.40 -5.74 25.64
N ASN A 347 11.67 -5.05 26.74
CA ASN A 347 11.60 -3.59 26.84
C ASN A 347 12.86 -2.89 26.37
N ILE A 348 13.98 -3.61 26.27
CA ILE A 348 15.27 -3.06 25.85
C ILE A 348 15.49 -3.49 24.41
N THR A 349 15.84 -2.54 23.56
CA THR A 349 15.88 -2.76 22.11
C THR A 349 17.14 -2.21 21.51
N VAL A 350 17.68 -2.95 20.54
CA VAL A 350 18.88 -2.58 19.79
C VAL A 350 18.48 -2.25 18.35
N SER A 351 19.12 -1.23 17.76
CA SER A 351 18.94 -0.87 16.35
C SER A 351 19.37 -2.02 15.43
N TYR A 352 18.43 -2.49 14.60
CA TYR A 352 18.70 -3.51 13.58
C TYR A 352 19.80 -3.07 12.61
N LYS A 353 19.76 -1.80 12.21
CA LYS A 353 20.79 -1.20 11.35
C LYS A 353 22.18 -1.23 12.01
N ASP A 354 22.25 -1.01 13.31
CA ASP A 354 23.52 -1.01 14.01
C ASP A 354 24.07 -2.42 14.17
N LEU A 355 23.20 -3.44 14.31
CA LEU A 355 23.60 -4.85 14.27
C LEU A 355 24.21 -5.22 12.91
N LEU A 356 23.60 -4.78 11.80
CA LEU A 356 24.16 -4.98 10.46
C LEU A 356 25.53 -4.31 10.29
N ILE A 357 25.71 -3.09 10.80
CA ILE A 357 27.01 -2.38 10.76
C ILE A 357 28.06 -3.11 11.60
N ARG A 358 27.69 -3.64 12.77
CA ARG A 358 28.58 -4.45 13.60
C ARG A 358 29.02 -5.72 12.87
N GLU A 359 28.08 -6.45 12.26
CA GLU A 359 28.37 -7.64 11.46
C GLU A 359 29.26 -7.33 10.26
N SER A 360 29.02 -6.22 9.54
CA SER A 360 29.85 -5.82 8.39
C SER A 360 31.28 -5.47 8.79
N LYS A 361 31.48 -4.97 10.02
CA LYS A 361 32.79 -4.69 10.61
C LYS A 361 33.43 -5.90 11.31
N GLY A 362 32.80 -7.08 11.25
CA GLY A 362 33.31 -8.30 11.85
C GLY A 362 33.21 -8.36 13.39
N ARG A 363 32.36 -7.53 14.00
CA ARG A 363 32.09 -7.60 15.45
C ARG A 363 31.11 -8.74 15.73
N GLN A 364 31.50 -9.65 16.61
CA GLN A 364 30.69 -10.83 16.97
C GLN A 364 29.77 -10.57 18.16
N SER A 365 30.21 -9.77 19.13
CA SER A 365 29.41 -9.38 20.29
C SER A 365 29.59 -7.91 20.65
N PHE A 366 28.69 -7.41 21.51
CA PHE A 366 28.75 -6.08 22.10
C PHE A 366 28.05 -6.07 23.45
N GLU A 367 28.50 -5.18 24.32
CA GLU A 367 27.92 -4.97 25.65
C GLU A 367 26.73 -4.01 25.57
N GLU A 368 25.64 -4.36 26.25
CA GLU A 368 24.47 -3.50 26.40
C GLU A 368 24.10 -3.42 27.89
N VAL A 369 23.68 -2.23 28.33
CA VAL A 369 23.28 -2.02 29.74
C VAL A 369 21.81 -2.34 29.90
N VAL A 370 21.51 -3.23 30.84
CA VAL A 370 20.17 -3.68 31.17
C VAL A 370 19.92 -3.47 32.66
N GLY A 371 19.18 -2.41 33.00
CA GLY A 371 19.05 -1.97 34.38
C GLY A 371 20.42 -1.51 34.92
N ASP A 372 20.91 -2.20 35.95
CA ASP A 372 22.22 -1.95 36.57
C ASP A 372 23.27 -3.00 36.16
N GLU A 373 22.92 -3.92 35.24
CA GLU A 373 23.80 -4.99 34.77
C GLU A 373 24.25 -4.75 33.33
N LEU A 374 25.40 -5.31 32.98
CA LEU A 374 26.00 -5.20 31.66
C LEU A 374 26.05 -6.61 31.06
N ILE A 375 25.34 -6.80 29.95
CA ILE A 375 25.18 -8.11 29.30
C ILE A 375 25.91 -8.11 27.96
N ASP A 376 26.55 -9.23 27.63
CA ASP A 376 27.19 -9.43 26.33
C ASP A 376 26.18 -10.04 25.35
N LEU A 377 25.97 -9.38 24.22
CA LEU A 377 25.01 -9.76 23.19
C LEU A 377 25.71 -10.20 21.92
N ASN A 378 25.36 -11.39 21.44
CA ASN A 378 25.84 -11.90 20.17
C ASN A 378 25.08 -11.24 19.00
N VAL A 379 25.82 -10.63 18.08
CA VAL A 379 25.28 -9.92 16.92
C VAL A 379 24.57 -10.89 15.97
N GLN A 380 25.15 -12.06 15.71
CA GLN A 380 24.56 -13.04 14.80
C GLN A 380 23.28 -13.63 15.38
N ASP A 381 23.23 -13.94 16.68
CA ASP A 381 22.01 -14.49 17.30
C ASP A 381 20.84 -13.51 17.20
N LEU A 382 21.08 -12.21 17.44
CA LEU A 382 20.06 -11.16 17.28
C LEU A 382 19.60 -11.00 15.82
N LEU A 383 20.55 -10.99 14.86
CA LEU A 383 20.20 -10.88 13.44
C LEU A 383 19.50 -12.15 12.93
N ASN A 384 19.95 -13.34 13.35
CA ASN A 384 19.35 -14.65 13.04
C ASN A 384 17.96 -14.77 13.65
N GLY A 385 17.68 -14.13 14.78
CA GLY A 385 16.32 -14.00 15.28
C GLY A 385 15.37 -13.36 14.26
N VAL A 386 15.84 -12.40 13.47
CA VAL A 386 15.00 -11.53 12.62
C VAL A 386 14.97 -11.95 11.15
N ASP A 387 16.11 -12.36 10.61
CA ASP A 387 16.29 -12.63 9.19
C ASP A 387 16.41 -14.14 8.91
N ILE A 388 16.00 -14.58 7.72
CA ILE A 388 16.12 -15.96 7.27
C ILE A 388 17.58 -16.27 6.95
N GLU A 389 18.10 -17.41 7.41
CA GLU A 389 19.46 -17.86 7.06
C GLU A 389 19.63 -17.92 5.53
N GLY A 390 20.70 -17.30 5.02
CA GLY A 390 20.96 -17.17 3.58
C GLY A 390 20.37 -15.92 2.90
N SER A 391 19.48 -15.15 3.54
CA SER A 391 19.03 -13.84 2.99
C SER A 391 20.07 -12.74 3.18
N ARG A 392 20.99 -12.90 4.14
CA ARG A 392 22.08 -11.98 4.42
C ARG A 392 23.34 -12.38 3.66
N GLN A 393 23.68 -11.66 2.59
CA GLN A 393 25.01 -11.75 1.99
C GLN A 393 25.56 -10.41 1.52
N ARG A 394 26.80 -10.17 1.97
CA ARG A 394 27.77 -9.13 1.63
C ARG A 394 28.12 -9.16 0.13
N THR A 395 27.55 -8.28 -0.70
CA THR A 395 28.10 -7.88 -2.02
C THR A 395 27.33 -6.69 -2.59
N SER A 396 28.02 -5.84 -3.35
CA SER A 396 27.56 -4.53 -3.83
C SER A 396 26.22 -4.54 -4.58
N ASP A 397 25.35 -3.58 -4.30
CA ASP A 397 23.98 -3.45 -4.84
C ASP A 397 23.89 -3.26 -6.37
N ILE A 398 25.03 -3.07 -7.05
CA ILE A 398 25.07 -2.77 -8.48
C ILE A 398 25.10 -4.06 -9.33
N GLU A 399 25.74 -5.14 -8.87
CA GLU A 399 25.84 -6.40 -9.63
C GLU A 399 24.59 -7.30 -9.49
N ARG A 400 23.79 -7.15 -8.42
CA ARG A 400 22.64 -8.04 -8.13
C ARG A 400 21.28 -7.57 -8.66
N ARG A 401 21.14 -6.30 -9.06
CA ARG A 401 19.90 -5.86 -9.75
C ARG A 401 19.67 -6.60 -11.06
N ASP A 402 20.72 -7.18 -11.64
CA ASP A 402 20.68 -7.99 -12.87
C ASP A 402 20.33 -9.49 -12.63
N GLN A 403 20.22 -9.93 -11.36
CA GLN A 403 20.04 -11.35 -11.00
C GLN A 403 18.67 -11.69 -10.37
N THR A 404 17.82 -10.69 -10.12
CA THR A 404 16.46 -10.92 -9.60
C THR A 404 15.52 -11.25 -10.75
N LEU A 405 14.83 -12.40 -10.69
CA LEU A 405 13.92 -12.80 -11.76
C LEU A 405 12.60 -12.05 -11.65
N LYS A 406 12.08 -11.52 -12.75
CA LYS A 406 10.78 -10.84 -12.78
C LYS A 406 9.67 -11.87 -12.90
N LEU A 407 8.73 -11.82 -11.96
CA LEU A 407 7.59 -12.73 -11.90
C LEU A 407 6.30 -11.95 -12.19
N PHE A 408 5.54 -12.40 -13.17
CA PHE A 408 4.26 -11.80 -13.58
C PHE A 408 3.09 -12.72 -13.22
N TYR A 409 2.01 -12.18 -12.66
CA TYR A 409 0.75 -12.91 -12.45
C TYR A 409 -0.26 -12.55 -13.55
N SER A 410 -0.73 -13.54 -14.30
CA SER A 410 -1.92 -13.42 -15.15
C SER A 410 -3.07 -14.13 -14.45
N TYR A 411 -4.11 -13.39 -14.07
CA TYR A 411 -5.23 -13.89 -13.28
C TYR A 411 -6.52 -13.08 -13.51
N SER A 412 -7.68 -13.69 -13.28
CA SER A 412 -8.95 -12.96 -13.25
C SER A 412 -9.08 -12.18 -11.93
N HIS A 413 -9.56 -10.94 -11.97
CA HIS A 413 -9.78 -10.13 -10.76
C HIS A 413 -10.73 -10.80 -9.74
N LYS A 414 -11.55 -11.76 -10.17
CA LYS A 414 -12.39 -12.59 -9.29
C LYS A 414 -11.60 -13.59 -8.45
N ASP A 415 -10.40 -13.98 -8.89
CA ASP A 415 -9.48 -14.89 -8.20
C ASP A 415 -8.44 -14.17 -7.34
N GLU A 416 -8.68 -12.89 -7.08
CA GLU A 416 -7.76 -12.03 -6.36
C GLU A 416 -7.45 -12.48 -4.93
N SER A 417 -8.43 -13.01 -4.20
CA SER A 417 -8.22 -13.54 -2.86
C SER A 417 -7.20 -14.69 -2.87
N LEU A 418 -7.32 -15.60 -3.84
CA LEU A 418 -6.38 -16.71 -4.03
C LEU A 418 -5.01 -16.23 -4.53
N ARG A 419 -4.96 -15.22 -5.42
CA ARG A 419 -3.67 -14.62 -5.82
C ARG A 419 -2.96 -13.96 -4.64
N ASN A 420 -3.70 -13.27 -3.76
CA ASN A 420 -3.14 -12.69 -2.54
C ASN A 420 -2.54 -13.78 -1.64
N GLN A 421 -3.23 -14.93 -1.48
CA GLN A 421 -2.70 -16.08 -0.74
C GLN A 421 -1.38 -16.57 -1.34
N LEU A 422 -1.31 -16.79 -2.65
CA LEU A 422 -0.08 -17.19 -3.33
C LEU A 422 1.05 -16.15 -3.14
N GLU A 423 0.74 -14.86 -3.31
CA GLU A 423 1.72 -13.78 -3.10
C GLU A 423 2.30 -13.81 -1.68
N THR A 424 1.49 -14.15 -0.67
CA THR A 424 1.94 -14.34 0.71
C THR A 424 2.95 -15.48 0.83
N HIS A 425 2.68 -16.64 0.22
CA HIS A 425 3.60 -17.78 0.20
C HIS A 425 4.91 -17.46 -0.54
N LEU A 426 4.85 -16.65 -1.60
CA LEU A 426 6.03 -16.24 -2.38
C LEU A 426 6.89 -15.15 -1.74
N LYS A 427 6.48 -14.57 -0.59
CA LYS A 427 7.22 -13.49 0.09
C LYS A 427 8.65 -13.86 0.45
N ILE A 428 8.90 -15.13 0.77
CA ILE A 428 10.24 -15.60 1.13
C ILE A 428 11.18 -15.48 -0.07
N LEU A 429 10.76 -15.95 -1.26
CA LEU A 429 11.53 -15.82 -2.49
C LEU A 429 11.78 -14.35 -2.85
N GLN A 430 10.79 -13.49 -2.63
CA GLN A 430 10.94 -12.04 -2.86
C GLN A 430 12.00 -11.43 -1.94
N ARG A 431 12.01 -11.80 -0.66
CA ARG A 431 12.98 -11.28 0.33
C ARG A 431 14.39 -11.78 0.12
N GLN A 432 14.53 -13.01 -0.35
CA GLN A 432 15.82 -13.54 -0.82
C GLN A 432 16.29 -12.86 -2.12
N LYS A 433 15.55 -11.86 -2.65
CA LYS A 433 15.80 -11.19 -3.93
C LYS A 433 15.93 -12.18 -5.08
N LEU A 434 15.22 -13.31 -4.98
CA LEU A 434 15.20 -14.32 -6.03
C LEU A 434 14.20 -13.95 -7.11
N ILE A 435 13.05 -13.42 -6.67
CA ILE A 435 11.97 -12.95 -7.55
C ILE A 435 11.58 -11.50 -7.24
N GLN A 436 11.06 -10.83 -8.25
CA GLN A 436 10.36 -9.56 -8.13
C GLN A 436 8.94 -9.74 -8.69
N PRO A 437 7.95 -10.01 -7.82
CA PRO A 437 6.57 -10.18 -8.25
C PRO A 437 5.97 -8.85 -8.74
N TRP A 438 5.20 -8.93 -9.81
CA TRP A 438 4.47 -7.81 -10.40
C TRP A 438 3.06 -8.26 -10.81
N HIS A 439 2.08 -7.38 -10.56
CA HIS A 439 0.69 -7.55 -10.98
C HIS A 439 0.05 -6.19 -11.24
N GLU A 440 -1.12 -6.18 -11.89
CA GLU A 440 -1.84 -4.95 -12.31
C GLU A 440 -2.04 -3.89 -11.21
N ARG A 441 -2.12 -4.28 -9.92
CA ARG A 441 -2.28 -3.31 -8.82
C ARG A 441 -1.01 -2.53 -8.48
N CYS A 442 0.14 -2.92 -9.04
CA CYS A 442 1.37 -2.14 -8.93
C CYS A 442 1.37 -0.91 -9.83
N ILE A 443 0.40 -0.77 -10.73
CA ILE A 443 0.31 0.34 -11.69
C ILE A 443 -0.14 1.61 -10.95
N ILE A 444 0.69 2.64 -11.05
CA ILE A 444 0.43 3.97 -10.50
C ILE A 444 -0.61 4.66 -11.37
N ALA A 445 -1.53 5.40 -10.75
CA ALA A 445 -2.55 6.10 -11.51
C ALA A 445 -1.91 7.15 -12.45
N GLY A 446 -2.30 7.11 -13.74
CA GLY A 446 -1.79 8.01 -14.78
C GLY A 446 -0.79 7.37 -15.77
N THR A 447 -0.32 6.15 -15.53
CA THR A 447 0.56 5.41 -16.47
C THR A 447 -0.24 4.50 -17.38
N ASP A 448 0.03 4.49 -18.69
CA ASP A 448 -0.64 3.63 -19.67
C ASP A 448 -0.68 2.15 -19.25
N TRP A 449 -1.81 1.70 -18.68
CA TRP A 449 -1.93 0.39 -18.04
C TRP A 449 -1.80 -0.78 -19.01
N ALA A 450 -2.35 -0.66 -20.22
CA ALA A 450 -2.22 -1.70 -21.22
C ALA A 450 -0.74 -1.83 -21.62
N LYS A 451 -0.05 -0.70 -21.77
CA LYS A 451 1.38 -0.66 -22.04
C LYS A 451 2.22 -1.16 -20.87
N GLU A 452 1.90 -0.80 -19.62
CA GLU A 452 2.62 -1.27 -18.43
C GLU A 452 2.45 -2.76 -18.21
N ILE A 453 1.25 -3.32 -18.42
CA ILE A 453 1.02 -4.77 -18.39
C ILE A 453 1.85 -5.45 -19.48
N ASP A 454 1.75 -4.97 -20.71
CA ASP A 454 2.47 -5.52 -21.86
C ASP A 454 4.00 -5.44 -21.67
N ASP A 455 4.51 -4.31 -21.17
CA ASP A 455 5.93 -4.09 -20.88
C ASP A 455 6.42 -5.00 -19.73
N ASN A 456 5.63 -5.18 -18.68
CA ASN A 456 6.01 -6.05 -17.56
C ASN A 456 5.88 -7.54 -17.91
N LEU A 457 4.86 -7.94 -18.68
CA LEU A 457 4.72 -9.30 -19.22
C LEU A 457 5.90 -9.61 -20.15
N LYS A 458 6.25 -8.69 -21.06
CA LYS A 458 7.39 -8.88 -21.98
C LYS A 458 8.74 -9.00 -21.28
N ARG A 459 8.88 -8.34 -20.14
CA ARG A 459 10.11 -8.35 -19.32
C ARG A 459 10.11 -9.44 -18.27
N ALA A 460 9.04 -10.22 -18.13
CA ALA A 460 8.93 -11.27 -17.14
C ALA A 460 9.86 -12.44 -17.51
N ASP A 461 10.56 -12.96 -16.52
CA ASP A 461 11.36 -14.19 -16.63
C ASP A 461 10.50 -15.42 -16.28
N ILE A 462 9.50 -15.22 -15.40
CA ILE A 462 8.52 -16.22 -14.97
C ILE A 462 7.13 -15.64 -15.10
N ILE A 463 6.21 -16.38 -15.71
CA ILE A 463 4.81 -15.98 -15.87
C ILE A 463 3.92 -17.04 -15.22
N LEU A 464 3.17 -16.66 -14.19
CA LEU A 464 2.21 -17.52 -13.52
C LEU A 464 0.83 -17.32 -14.13
N LEU A 465 0.24 -18.38 -14.68
CA LEU A 465 -1.15 -18.37 -15.15
C LEU A 465 -2.05 -18.93 -14.05
N LEU A 466 -2.85 -18.08 -13.40
CA LEU A 466 -3.73 -18.50 -12.31
C LEU A 466 -5.09 -18.92 -12.87
N ILE A 467 -5.23 -20.21 -13.13
CA ILE A 467 -6.31 -20.78 -13.93
C ILE A 467 -7.59 -21.00 -13.13
N SER A 468 -8.69 -20.48 -13.66
CA SER A 468 -10.06 -20.67 -13.19
C SER A 468 -11.03 -20.59 -14.37
N ALA A 469 -12.31 -20.93 -14.16
CA ALA A 469 -13.34 -20.70 -15.17
C ALA A 469 -13.46 -19.21 -15.55
N ASP A 470 -13.30 -18.30 -14.60
CA ASP A 470 -13.34 -16.85 -14.87
C ASP A 470 -12.08 -16.33 -15.58
N PHE A 471 -10.94 -16.99 -15.42
CA PHE A 471 -9.73 -16.70 -16.21
C PHE A 471 -9.96 -17.08 -17.68
N ILE A 472 -10.47 -18.29 -17.93
CA ILE A 472 -10.74 -18.79 -19.29
C ILE A 472 -11.83 -17.97 -19.98
N ALA A 473 -12.86 -17.54 -19.23
CA ALA A 473 -13.94 -16.72 -19.77
C ALA A 473 -13.57 -15.25 -20.00
N SER A 474 -12.40 -14.78 -19.55
CA SER A 474 -11.97 -13.39 -19.69
C SER A 474 -11.24 -13.18 -21.02
N ASP A 475 -11.89 -12.53 -21.98
CA ASP A 475 -11.33 -12.24 -23.31
C ASP A 475 -9.95 -11.59 -23.24
N TYR A 476 -9.73 -10.65 -22.31
CA TYR A 476 -8.43 -9.99 -22.17
C TYR A 476 -7.34 -10.93 -21.65
N CYS A 477 -7.65 -11.73 -20.62
CA CYS A 477 -6.69 -12.69 -20.06
C CYS A 477 -6.36 -13.80 -21.07
N TYR A 478 -7.38 -14.28 -21.80
CA TYR A 478 -7.27 -15.42 -22.69
C TYR A 478 -6.73 -15.07 -24.09
N GLU A 479 -7.21 -13.98 -24.70
CA GLU A 479 -6.82 -13.63 -26.08
C GLU A 479 -5.55 -12.77 -26.13
N VAL A 480 -5.26 -11.99 -25.09
CA VAL A 480 -4.11 -11.06 -25.06
C VAL A 480 -2.98 -11.61 -24.20
N GLU A 481 -3.17 -11.66 -22.87
CA GLU A 481 -2.09 -12.00 -21.94
C GLU A 481 -1.59 -13.43 -22.12
N LEU A 482 -2.50 -14.41 -22.24
CA LEU A 482 -2.14 -15.81 -22.42
C LEU A 482 -1.39 -16.03 -23.73
N LYS A 483 -1.85 -15.44 -24.83
CA LYS A 483 -1.20 -15.57 -26.13
C LYS A 483 0.24 -15.05 -26.07
N GLN A 484 0.44 -13.85 -25.51
CA GLN A 484 1.77 -13.27 -25.35
C GLN A 484 2.65 -14.09 -24.42
N ALA A 485 2.10 -14.58 -23.30
CA ALA A 485 2.83 -15.43 -22.36
C ALA A 485 3.34 -16.70 -23.04
N MET A 486 2.50 -17.36 -23.85
CA MET A 486 2.87 -18.56 -24.59
C MET A 486 3.90 -18.29 -25.69
N GLU A 487 3.79 -17.17 -26.42
CA GLU A 487 4.80 -16.73 -27.39
C GLU A 487 6.17 -16.54 -26.73
N HIS A 488 6.20 -15.92 -25.54
CA HIS A 488 7.43 -15.74 -24.74
C HIS A 488 7.99 -17.06 -24.24
N HIS A 489 7.13 -17.99 -23.85
CA HIS A 489 7.53 -19.32 -23.42
C HIS A 489 8.16 -20.14 -24.54
N GLN A 490 7.50 -20.19 -25.69
CA GLN A 490 7.98 -20.91 -26.87
C GLN A 490 9.28 -20.31 -27.41
N ALA A 491 9.45 -18.99 -27.30
CA ALA A 491 10.70 -18.31 -27.66
C ALA A 491 11.83 -18.49 -26.62
N GLY A 492 11.60 -19.20 -25.51
CA GLY A 492 12.58 -19.38 -24.43
C GLY A 492 12.91 -18.11 -23.65
N LYS A 493 12.09 -17.05 -23.77
CA LYS A 493 12.31 -15.76 -23.11
C LYS A 493 11.75 -15.71 -21.70
N ALA A 494 10.72 -16.51 -21.41
CA ALA A 494 10.11 -16.65 -20.09
C ALA A 494 9.72 -18.10 -19.81
N ARG A 495 9.58 -18.48 -18.53
CA ARG A 495 8.96 -19.75 -18.15
C ARG A 495 7.51 -19.52 -17.74
N VAL A 496 6.58 -20.13 -18.46
CA VAL A 496 5.16 -20.11 -18.09
C VAL A 496 4.86 -21.29 -17.16
N ILE A 497 4.16 -21.01 -16.06
CA ILE A 497 3.76 -21.99 -15.04
C ILE A 497 2.25 -21.89 -14.84
N PRO A 498 1.45 -22.88 -15.29
CA PRO A 498 0.03 -22.94 -14.97
C PRO A 498 -0.19 -23.32 -13.50
N ILE A 499 -1.01 -22.54 -12.79
CA ILE A 499 -1.43 -22.82 -11.41
C ILE A 499 -2.95 -22.96 -11.42
N ILE A 500 -3.46 -24.15 -11.12
CA ILE A 500 -4.89 -24.45 -11.13
C ILE A 500 -5.52 -23.97 -9.81
N MET A 501 -6.22 -22.84 -9.86
CA MET A 501 -6.81 -22.19 -8.69
C MET A 501 -8.16 -22.82 -8.34
N ARG A 502 -9.01 -22.98 -9.35
CA ARG A 502 -10.37 -23.52 -9.28
C ARG A 502 -10.56 -24.60 -10.35
N PRO A 503 -11.50 -25.55 -10.15
CA PRO A 503 -11.88 -26.49 -11.19
C PRO A 503 -12.22 -25.76 -12.50
N ALA A 504 -11.50 -26.09 -13.56
CA ALA A 504 -11.63 -25.48 -14.88
C ALA A 504 -11.16 -26.46 -15.96
N ASP A 505 -11.70 -26.33 -17.17
CA ASP A 505 -11.27 -27.14 -18.31
C ASP A 505 -9.99 -26.58 -18.94
N TRP A 506 -8.87 -26.79 -18.25
CA TRP A 506 -7.56 -26.32 -18.68
C TRP A 506 -6.85 -27.31 -19.61
N LYS A 507 -7.37 -28.53 -19.77
CA LYS A 507 -6.77 -29.55 -20.64
C LYS A 507 -6.99 -29.28 -22.13
N ASN A 508 -7.97 -28.43 -22.45
CA ASN A 508 -8.29 -28.01 -23.80
C ASN A 508 -7.76 -26.60 -24.13
N THR A 509 -6.76 -26.11 -23.40
CA THR A 509 -6.19 -24.77 -23.59
C THR A 509 -4.80 -24.83 -24.23
N PRO A 510 -4.29 -23.73 -24.82
CA PRO A 510 -2.98 -23.68 -25.48
C PRO A 510 -1.77 -24.01 -24.60
N PHE A 511 -1.95 -24.09 -23.28
CA PHE A 511 -0.91 -24.34 -22.29
C PHE A 511 -1.06 -25.71 -21.61
N SER A 512 -1.94 -26.59 -22.12
CA SER A 512 -2.22 -27.91 -21.58
C SER A 512 -0.99 -28.83 -21.51
N ASP A 513 -0.02 -28.60 -22.39
CA ASP A 513 1.22 -29.40 -22.47
C ASP A 513 2.24 -29.01 -21.40
N LEU A 514 2.03 -27.89 -20.70
CA LEU A 514 2.89 -27.45 -19.61
C LEU A 514 2.54 -28.19 -18.32
N GLN A 515 3.57 -28.45 -17.50
CA GLN A 515 3.37 -29.01 -16.17
C GLN A 515 2.62 -28.00 -15.29
N ALA A 516 1.38 -28.33 -14.97
CA ALA A 516 0.54 -27.52 -14.09
C ALA A 516 0.75 -27.89 -12.61
N PHE A 517 0.59 -26.88 -11.75
CA PHE A 517 0.65 -26.99 -10.29
C PHE A 517 -0.69 -26.60 -9.66
N PRO A 518 -1.00 -27.00 -8.41
CA PRO A 518 -0.29 -27.95 -7.54
C PRO A 518 -0.08 -29.33 -8.17
N THR A 519 0.76 -30.19 -7.57
CA THR A 519 1.03 -31.55 -8.07
C THR A 519 -0.27 -32.28 -8.45
N ASN A 520 -0.27 -32.98 -9.59
CA ASN A 520 -1.43 -33.61 -10.23
C ASN A 520 -2.50 -32.64 -10.75
N ALA A 521 -2.20 -31.33 -10.80
CA ALA A 521 -3.12 -30.27 -11.22
C ALA A 521 -4.43 -30.23 -10.41
N THR A 522 -4.38 -30.69 -9.14
CA THR A 522 -5.50 -30.61 -8.21
C THR A 522 -5.76 -29.14 -7.87
N PRO A 523 -6.95 -28.59 -8.14
CA PRO A 523 -7.23 -27.18 -7.92
C PRO A 523 -7.01 -26.77 -6.45
N ILE A 524 -6.36 -25.62 -6.20
CA ILE A 524 -6.08 -25.10 -4.85
C ILE A 524 -7.33 -25.15 -3.95
N THR A 525 -8.47 -24.74 -4.48
CA THR A 525 -9.76 -24.72 -3.76
C THR A 525 -10.29 -26.10 -3.34
N SER A 526 -9.74 -27.19 -3.89
CA SER A 526 -10.13 -28.57 -3.58
C SER A 526 -9.20 -29.26 -2.58
N TRP A 527 -8.11 -28.61 -2.16
CA TRP A 527 -7.25 -29.14 -1.10
C TRP A 527 -7.90 -28.98 0.28
N SER A 528 -7.67 -29.96 1.16
CA SER A 528 -8.14 -29.89 2.55
C SER A 528 -7.45 -28.79 3.34
N ASP A 529 -6.14 -28.63 3.10
CA ASP A 529 -5.34 -27.52 3.62
C ASP A 529 -4.80 -26.71 2.44
N ARG A 530 -5.21 -25.44 2.35
CA ARG A 530 -4.77 -24.54 1.29
C ARG A 530 -3.32 -24.10 1.46
N ASP A 531 -2.81 -24.00 2.69
CA ASP A 531 -1.42 -23.62 2.92
C ASP A 531 -0.46 -24.72 2.44
N GLU A 532 -0.84 -25.99 2.60
CA GLU A 532 -0.09 -27.11 1.99
C GLU A 532 -0.08 -27.04 0.46
N ALA A 533 -1.23 -26.71 -0.14
CA ALA A 533 -1.36 -26.54 -1.59
C ALA A 533 -0.47 -25.40 -2.11
N TRP A 534 -0.42 -24.28 -1.39
CA TRP A 534 0.42 -23.14 -1.75
C TRP A 534 1.90 -23.39 -1.50
N LEU A 535 2.28 -24.09 -0.43
CA LEU A 535 3.66 -24.50 -0.18
C LEU A 535 4.17 -25.43 -1.30
N ASN A 536 3.31 -26.31 -1.81
CA ASN A 536 3.62 -27.15 -2.98
C ASN A 536 3.93 -26.29 -4.23
N VAL A 537 3.13 -25.26 -4.48
CA VAL A 537 3.35 -24.30 -5.58
C VAL A 537 4.61 -23.47 -5.38
N GLU A 538 4.86 -22.97 -4.16
CA GLU A 538 6.08 -22.20 -3.83
C GLU A 538 7.35 -23.03 -4.04
N THR A 539 7.32 -24.30 -3.63
CA THR A 539 8.44 -25.25 -3.81
C THR A 539 8.74 -25.43 -5.30
N ALA A 540 7.72 -25.64 -6.12
CA ALA A 540 7.88 -25.75 -7.57
C ALA A 540 8.43 -24.47 -8.22
N ILE A 541 7.96 -23.30 -7.78
CA ILE A 541 8.47 -22.01 -8.28
C ILE A 541 9.93 -21.82 -7.88
N ARG A 542 10.32 -22.23 -6.67
CA ARG A 542 11.72 -22.20 -6.21
C ARG A 542 12.63 -23.05 -7.10
N GLU A 543 12.20 -24.26 -7.46
CA GLU A 543 12.95 -25.12 -8.37
C GLU A 543 13.13 -24.47 -9.76
N VAL A 544 12.09 -23.83 -10.29
CA VAL A 544 12.18 -23.09 -11.57
C VAL A 544 13.13 -21.90 -11.46
N VAL A 545 13.10 -21.16 -10.35
CA VAL A 545 14.02 -20.06 -10.09
C VAL A 545 15.48 -20.56 -10.08
N GLU A 546 15.74 -21.68 -9.44
CA GLU A 546 17.07 -22.30 -9.39
C GLU A 546 17.54 -22.78 -10.77
N ASP A 547 16.66 -23.41 -11.56
CA ASP A 547 16.94 -23.83 -12.95
C ASP A 547 17.29 -22.65 -13.86
N ILE A 548 16.47 -21.59 -13.86
CA ILE A 548 16.72 -20.39 -14.67
C ILE A 548 18.04 -19.73 -14.29
N LYS A 549 18.33 -19.65 -12.98
CA LYS A 549 19.61 -19.10 -12.51
C LYS A 549 20.78 -19.98 -12.97
N ALA A 550 20.70 -21.30 -12.82
CA ALA A 550 21.74 -22.21 -13.27
C ALA A 550 22.03 -22.10 -14.78
N GLN A 551 21.01 -21.87 -15.59
CA GLN A 551 21.14 -21.66 -17.04
C GLN A 551 21.81 -20.33 -17.40
N ARG A 552 21.61 -19.26 -16.62
CA ARG A 552 22.26 -17.95 -16.85
C ARG A 552 23.75 -17.92 -16.50
N TYR A 553 24.23 -18.88 -15.71
CA TYR A 553 25.64 -18.99 -15.31
C TYR A 553 26.45 -20.02 -16.12
N ARG A 554 25.83 -20.68 -17.10
CA ARG A 554 26.51 -21.47 -18.13
C ARG A 554 26.75 -20.60 -19.36
#